data_AF-A0A1V4DLA1-F1
#
_entry.id   AF-A0A1V4DLA1-F1
#
_cell.length_a   1.000
_cell.length_b   1.000
_cell.length_c   1.000
_cell.angle_alpha   90.00
_cell.angle_beta   90.00
_cell.angle_gamma   90.00
#
_symmetry.space_group_name_H-M   'P 1'
#
loop_
_entity.id
_entity.type
_entity.pdbx_description
1 polymer ?
#
loop_
_entity_poly.entity_id
_entity_poly.type
_entity_poly.pdbx_seq_one_letter_code
_entity_poly.pdbx_strand_id
1 'polypeptide(L)'
;ARDVVVLSADLPFLTANTVRRLLTALRAAGTDGALLTDADGRDQPLVAAYRASALRRELTTLTTAHDGLTGLPLRRLTAGLHLTRVPDPVASFDCDTWDDIAAARARIREHGPVLDEWISAVKAELGIELDVDTGVLLDLARDAAHNVARPGAPLTTFLVGYAAAQAGGGPEAVAEAARKATALALAWPDEEASGAKPGDAEPGTDAG
;
A
#
# COMPACT_ATOMS: atom_id res chain seq x y z
N ALA A 1 -22.97 9.84 -29.02
CA ALA A 1 -22.46 10.78 -28.00
C ALA A 1 -21.09 10.29 -27.54
N ARG A 2 -20.15 11.19 -27.24
CA ARG A 2 -18.83 10.81 -26.72
C ARG A 2 -18.90 10.73 -25.19
N ASP A 3 -18.45 9.61 -24.65
CA ASP A 3 -18.36 9.36 -23.21
C ASP A 3 -16.92 9.65 -22.75
N VAL A 4 -16.75 10.11 -21.51
CA VAL A 4 -15.45 10.30 -20.84
C VAL A 4 -15.46 9.48 -19.56
N VAL A 5 -14.46 8.64 -19.37
CA VAL A 5 -14.25 7.91 -18.12
C VAL A 5 -13.10 8.57 -17.38
N VAL A 6 -13.33 8.88 -16.11
CA VAL A 6 -12.35 9.43 -15.17
C VAL A 6 -12.08 8.36 -14.13
N LEU A 7 -10.80 8.08 -13.89
CA LEU A 7 -10.32 7.08 -12.93
C LEU A 7 -9.20 7.70 -12.11
N SER A 8 -9.24 7.56 -10.79
CA SER A 8 -8.11 7.88 -9.93
C SER A 8 -7.00 6.83 -10.08
N ALA A 9 -5.76 7.22 -9.84
CA ALA A 9 -4.58 6.37 -10.06
C ALA A 9 -4.21 5.49 -8.87
N ASP A 10 -4.87 5.70 -7.73
CA ASP A 10 -4.62 5.10 -6.41
C ASP A 10 -5.64 4.02 -6.04
N LEU A 11 -6.36 3.47 -7.02
CA LEU A 11 -7.41 2.47 -6.83
C LEU A 11 -6.92 1.08 -7.25
N PRO A 12 -6.21 0.33 -6.38
CA PRO A 12 -5.54 -0.93 -6.74
C PRO A 12 -6.49 -2.06 -7.18
N PHE A 13 -7.78 -1.96 -6.85
CA PHE A 13 -8.77 -3.00 -7.14
C PHE A 13 -9.73 -2.63 -8.28
N LEU A 14 -9.49 -1.50 -8.96
CA LEU A 14 -10.30 -1.11 -10.11
C LEU A 14 -10.07 -2.05 -11.30
N THR A 15 -11.16 -2.53 -11.91
CA THR A 15 -11.09 -3.49 -13.02
C THR A 15 -11.80 -2.99 -14.28
N ALA A 16 -11.52 -3.65 -15.41
CA ALA A 16 -12.27 -3.44 -16.65
C ALA A 16 -13.78 -3.70 -16.47
N ASN A 17 -14.17 -4.59 -15.56
CA ASN A 17 -15.57 -4.83 -15.24
C ASN A 17 -16.25 -3.61 -14.60
N THR A 18 -15.56 -2.95 -13.67
CA THR A 18 -16.00 -1.70 -13.04
C THR A 18 -16.30 -0.63 -14.09
N VAL A 19 -15.38 -0.43 -15.05
CA VAL A 19 -15.57 0.53 -16.16
C VAL A 19 -16.78 0.16 -17.03
N ARG A 20 -16.97 -1.13 -17.35
CA ARG A 20 -18.14 -1.60 -18.12
C ARG A 20 -19.45 -1.33 -17.38
N ARG A 21 -19.49 -1.51 -16.05
CA ARG A 21 -20.67 -1.21 -15.22
C ARG A 21 -21.01 0.29 -15.25
N LEU A 22 -20.02 1.17 -15.09
CA LEU A 22 -20.22 2.62 -15.18
C LEU A 22 -20.78 3.04 -16.54
N LEU A 23 -20.19 2.56 -17.64
CA LEU A 23 -20.67 2.86 -18.99
C LEU A 23 -22.08 2.31 -19.26
N THR A 24 -22.39 1.13 -18.72
CA THR A 24 -23.73 0.54 -18.83
C THR A 24 -24.76 1.38 -18.09
N ALA A 25 -24.46 1.79 -16.85
CA ALA A 25 -25.33 2.64 -16.04
C ALA A 25 -25.58 4.01 -16.72
N LEU A 26 -24.52 4.65 -17.24
CA LEU A 26 -24.61 5.92 -17.96
C LEU A 26 -25.55 5.85 -19.18
N ARG A 27 -25.49 4.73 -19.92
CA ARG A 27 -26.29 4.52 -21.12
C ARG A 27 -27.74 4.19 -20.81
N ALA A 28 -28.00 3.46 -19.73
CA ALA A 28 -29.33 3.04 -19.33
C ALA A 28 -30.17 4.17 -18.72
N ALA A 29 -29.54 5.05 -17.91
CA ALA A 29 -30.28 5.94 -17.02
C ALA A 29 -30.63 7.32 -17.61
N GLY A 30 -30.16 7.64 -18.83
CA GLY A 30 -30.39 8.97 -19.43
C GLY A 30 -29.76 10.13 -18.65
N THR A 31 -28.83 9.83 -17.73
CA THR A 31 -28.16 10.78 -16.84
C THR A 31 -26.94 11.45 -17.48
N ASP A 32 -26.45 12.51 -16.87
CA ASP A 32 -25.23 13.20 -17.30
C ASP A 32 -23.96 12.43 -16.92
N GLY A 33 -24.04 11.59 -15.88
CA GLY A 33 -22.93 10.75 -15.43
C GLY A 33 -23.37 9.56 -14.58
N ALA A 34 -22.49 8.58 -14.47
CA ALA A 34 -22.56 7.49 -13.51
C ALA A 34 -21.24 7.44 -12.73
N LEU A 35 -21.30 7.39 -11.40
CA LEU A 35 -20.11 7.37 -10.53
C LEU A 35 -20.18 6.21 -9.55
N LEU A 36 -19.01 5.76 -9.07
CA LEU A 36 -18.96 4.79 -7.99
C LEU A 36 -19.37 5.42 -6.66
N THR A 37 -19.87 4.58 -5.76
CA THR A 37 -19.97 4.92 -4.34
C THR A 37 -19.24 3.90 -3.49
N ASP A 38 -18.61 4.37 -2.43
CA ASP A 38 -17.90 3.53 -1.46
C ASP A 38 -18.84 2.80 -0.49
N ALA A 39 -18.27 2.10 0.49
CA ALA A 39 -19.01 1.37 1.53
C ALA A 39 -19.92 2.28 2.38
N ASP A 40 -19.51 3.53 2.58
CA ASP A 40 -20.24 4.54 3.35
C ASP A 40 -21.28 5.28 2.48
N GLY A 41 -21.37 4.93 1.20
CA GLY A 41 -22.25 5.56 0.22
C GLY A 41 -21.76 6.92 -0.26
N ARG A 42 -20.49 7.28 -0.04
CA ARG A 42 -19.93 8.55 -0.53
C ARG A 42 -19.68 8.45 -2.03
N ASP A 43 -19.99 9.54 -2.72
CA ASP A 43 -19.78 9.67 -4.15
C ASP A 43 -18.28 9.75 -4.49
N GLN A 44 -17.84 8.97 -5.47
CA GLN A 44 -16.48 8.95 -5.99
C GLN A 44 -16.43 9.63 -7.37
N PRO A 45 -16.36 10.98 -7.44
CA PRO A 45 -16.48 11.73 -8.69
C PRO A 45 -15.29 11.51 -9.64
N LEU A 46 -14.16 11.03 -9.12
CA LEU A 46 -12.97 10.65 -9.87
C LEU A 46 -13.00 9.19 -10.33
N VAL A 47 -14.09 8.46 -10.10
CA VAL A 47 -14.32 7.09 -10.59
C VAL A 47 -15.69 7.01 -11.24
N ALA A 48 -15.77 7.59 -12.44
CA ALA A 48 -17.04 7.90 -13.06
C ALA A 48 -16.97 7.91 -14.59
N ALA A 49 -18.12 7.65 -15.21
CA ALA A 49 -18.35 7.86 -16.63
C ALA A 49 -19.32 9.04 -16.83
N TYR A 50 -18.91 10.02 -17.61
CA TYR A 50 -19.70 11.22 -17.90
C TYR A 50 -20.00 11.36 -19.39
N ARG A 51 -21.15 11.96 -19.72
CA ARG A 51 -21.40 12.48 -21.06
C ARG A 51 -20.50 13.69 -21.30
N ALA A 52 -19.66 13.63 -22.33
CA ALA A 52 -18.69 14.70 -22.59
C ALA A 52 -19.35 16.07 -22.82
N SER A 53 -20.58 16.11 -23.36
CA SER A 53 -21.32 17.36 -23.56
C SER A 53 -21.79 17.99 -22.24
N ALA A 54 -22.33 17.18 -21.33
CA ALA A 54 -22.80 17.65 -20.03
C ALA A 54 -21.64 18.14 -19.16
N LEU A 55 -20.55 17.36 -19.12
CA LEU A 55 -19.35 17.71 -18.39
C LEU A 55 -18.75 19.04 -18.87
N ARG A 56 -18.63 19.24 -20.19
CA ARG A 56 -18.12 20.49 -20.76
C ARG A 56 -19.02 21.68 -20.48
N ARG A 57 -20.34 21.51 -20.61
CA ARG A 57 -21.33 22.56 -20.31
C ARG A 57 -21.15 23.05 -18.88
N GLU A 58 -21.07 22.14 -17.92
CA GLU A 58 -20.96 22.52 -16.51
C GLU A 58 -19.61 23.15 -16.17
N LEU A 59 -18.51 22.63 -16.75
CA LEU A 59 -17.20 23.27 -16.61
C LEU A 59 -17.19 24.71 -17.17
N THR A 60 -17.86 24.97 -18.29
CA THR A 60 -18.02 26.32 -18.83
C THR A 60 -18.82 27.21 -17.89
N THR A 61 -19.95 26.73 -17.36
CA THR A 61 -20.75 27.46 -16.35
C THR A 61 -19.90 27.87 -15.16
N LEU A 62 -19.13 26.95 -14.58
CA LEU A 62 -18.28 27.22 -13.43
C LEU A 62 -17.14 28.18 -13.74
N THR A 63 -16.51 28.05 -14.91
CA THR A 63 -15.42 28.94 -15.34
C THR A 63 -15.92 30.38 -15.44
N THR A 64 -17.09 30.60 -16.02
CA THR A 64 -17.70 31.93 -16.13
C THR A 64 -18.13 32.50 -14.77
N ALA A 65 -18.64 31.67 -13.86
CA ALA A 65 -19.12 32.10 -12.55
C ALA A 65 -18.00 32.43 -11.54
N HIS A 66 -16.81 31.86 -11.71
CA HIS A 66 -15.73 31.91 -10.73
C HIS A 66 -14.39 32.42 -11.28
N ASP A 67 -14.37 32.92 -12.52
CA ASP A 67 -13.16 33.42 -13.20
C ASP A 67 -12.02 32.37 -13.23
N GLY A 68 -12.39 31.12 -13.52
CA GLY A 68 -11.47 29.98 -13.55
C GLY A 68 -11.97 28.77 -12.76
N LEU A 69 -11.19 27.69 -12.80
CA LEU A 69 -11.48 26.42 -12.11
C LEU A 69 -10.48 26.08 -10.99
N THR A 70 -9.33 26.76 -10.95
CA THR A 70 -8.26 26.47 -10.00
C THR A 70 -8.72 26.67 -8.57
N GLY A 71 -8.48 25.67 -7.72
CA GLY A 71 -8.86 25.71 -6.30
C GLY A 71 -10.37 25.51 -6.02
N LEU A 72 -11.20 25.32 -7.05
CA LEU A 72 -12.61 25.02 -6.85
C LEU A 72 -12.81 23.55 -6.44
N PRO A 73 -13.72 23.29 -5.48
CA PRO A 73 -13.98 21.93 -5.07
C PRO A 73 -14.82 21.20 -6.14
N LEU A 74 -14.43 19.98 -6.49
CA LEU A 74 -15.12 19.13 -7.49
C LEU A 74 -16.62 18.96 -7.24
N ARG A 75 -17.06 19.03 -5.97
CA ARG A 75 -18.49 18.96 -5.61
C ARG A 75 -19.35 20.02 -6.31
N ARG A 76 -18.79 21.16 -6.73
CA ARG A 76 -19.53 22.17 -7.49
C ARG A 76 -19.87 21.68 -8.89
N LEU A 77 -18.93 20.98 -9.53
CA LEU A 77 -19.15 20.35 -10.84
C LEU A 77 -20.20 19.25 -10.73
N THR A 78 -20.08 18.37 -9.75
CA THR A 78 -21.02 17.25 -9.64
C THR A 78 -22.42 17.67 -9.19
N ALA A 79 -22.56 18.77 -8.43
CA ALA A 79 -23.86 19.33 -8.06
C ALA A 79 -24.68 19.83 -9.26
N GLY A 80 -24.01 20.23 -10.36
CA GLY A 80 -24.67 20.67 -11.60
C GLY A 80 -25.00 19.54 -12.58
N LEU A 81 -24.68 18.29 -12.24
CA LEU A 81 -24.90 17.12 -13.10
C LEU A 81 -25.98 16.21 -12.52
N HIS A 82 -26.81 15.64 -13.40
CA HIS A 82 -27.70 14.56 -13.00
C HIS A 82 -26.91 13.23 -13.00
N LEU A 83 -26.67 12.66 -11.82
CA LEU A 83 -25.75 11.54 -11.63
C LEU A 83 -26.44 10.28 -11.11
N THR A 84 -26.06 9.13 -11.65
CA THR A 84 -26.45 7.81 -11.13
C THR A 84 -25.32 7.22 -10.29
N ARG A 85 -25.68 6.63 -9.15
CA ARG A 85 -24.74 5.98 -8.23
C ARG A 85 -24.61 4.49 -8.53
N VAL A 86 -23.39 3.97 -8.56
CA VAL A 86 -23.06 2.58 -8.81
C VAL A 86 -22.22 2.05 -7.63
N PRO A 87 -22.82 1.33 -6.66
CA PRO A 87 -22.07 0.83 -5.51
C PRO A 87 -20.96 -0.16 -5.93
N ASP A 88 -19.75 0.06 -5.44
CA ASP A 88 -18.62 -0.86 -5.58
C ASP A 88 -17.55 -0.57 -4.49
N PRO A 89 -17.76 -1.04 -3.25
CA PRO A 89 -16.85 -0.76 -2.13
C PRO A 89 -15.42 -1.26 -2.34
N VAL A 90 -15.24 -2.27 -3.21
CA VAL A 90 -13.93 -2.85 -3.49
C VAL A 90 -13.20 -1.99 -4.52
N ALA A 91 -13.85 -1.66 -5.63
CA ALA A 91 -13.24 -0.84 -6.67
C ALA A 91 -13.10 0.65 -6.28
N SER A 92 -13.80 1.09 -5.22
CA SER A 92 -13.66 2.43 -4.64
C SER A 92 -12.60 2.53 -3.55
N PHE A 93 -11.90 1.45 -3.21
CA PHE A 93 -10.85 1.48 -2.20
C PHE A 93 -9.62 2.20 -2.77
N ASP A 94 -9.28 3.35 -2.19
CA ASP A 94 -8.12 4.17 -2.50
C ASP A 94 -6.97 3.96 -1.50
N CYS A 95 -5.78 4.36 -1.93
CA CYS A 95 -4.57 4.29 -1.13
C CYS A 95 -4.02 5.69 -0.84
N ASP A 96 -4.63 6.37 0.13
CA ASP A 96 -4.21 7.70 0.58
C ASP A 96 -3.14 7.64 1.68
N THR A 97 -3.11 6.55 2.44
CA THR A 97 -2.19 6.37 3.56
C THR A 97 -1.31 5.13 3.41
N TRP A 98 -0.24 5.07 4.22
CA TRP A 98 0.61 3.89 4.30
C TRP A 98 -0.15 2.64 4.79
N ASP A 99 -1.12 2.82 5.68
CA ASP A 99 -1.97 1.74 6.18
C ASP A 99 -2.87 1.19 5.07
N ASP A 100 -3.41 2.06 4.20
CA ASP A 100 -4.20 1.64 3.04
C ASP A 100 -3.35 0.81 2.06
N ILE A 101 -2.10 1.23 1.81
CA ILE A 101 -1.17 0.46 0.98
C ILE A 101 -0.87 -0.90 1.62
N ALA A 102 -0.66 -0.96 2.94
CA ALA A 102 -0.40 -2.20 3.65
C ALA A 102 -1.60 -3.16 3.55
N ALA A 103 -2.82 -2.64 3.76
CA ALA A 103 -4.07 -3.37 3.63
C ALA A 103 -4.31 -3.83 2.18
N ALA A 104 -4.08 -2.97 1.19
CA ALA A 104 -4.20 -3.32 -0.22
C ALA A 104 -3.24 -4.45 -0.60
N ARG A 105 -1.97 -4.33 -0.19
CA ARG A 105 -0.97 -5.38 -0.42
C ARG A 105 -1.31 -6.67 0.31
N ALA A 106 -1.88 -6.62 1.52
CA ALA A 106 -2.34 -7.81 2.20
C ALA A 106 -3.41 -8.54 1.38
N ARG A 107 -4.45 -7.83 0.90
CA ARG A 107 -5.49 -8.40 0.03
C ARG A 107 -4.96 -8.90 -1.32
N ILE A 108 -4.00 -8.20 -1.93
CA ILE A 108 -3.36 -8.67 -3.16
C ILE A 108 -2.55 -9.95 -2.87
N ARG A 109 -1.80 -9.97 -1.77
CA ARG A 109 -1.00 -11.12 -1.31
C ARG A 109 -1.83 -12.27 -0.76
N GLU A 110 -3.09 -12.07 -0.38
CA GLU A 110 -4.04 -13.16 -0.08
C GLU A 110 -4.26 -14.08 -1.30
N HIS A 111 -3.73 -13.73 -2.47
CA HIS A 111 -3.25 -14.71 -3.46
C HIS A 111 -1.95 -15.40 -2.96
N GLY A 112 -2.01 -15.98 -1.76
CA GLY A 112 -0.98 -16.80 -1.12
C GLY A 112 -0.42 -17.97 -1.94
N PRO A 113 -1.10 -18.51 -2.99
CA PRO A 113 -0.52 -19.54 -3.84
C PRO A 113 0.83 -19.15 -4.44
N VAL A 114 1.08 -17.86 -4.72
CA VAL A 114 2.31 -17.45 -5.42
C VAL A 114 3.56 -17.64 -4.56
N LEU A 115 3.49 -17.38 -3.24
CA LEU A 115 4.67 -17.51 -2.37
C LEU A 115 4.97 -18.98 -2.08
N ASP A 116 3.95 -19.79 -1.79
CA ASP A 116 4.13 -21.22 -1.53
C ASP A 116 4.58 -21.97 -2.80
N GLU A 117 4.03 -21.62 -3.96
CA GLU A 117 4.47 -22.14 -5.26
C GLU A 117 5.90 -21.71 -5.58
N TRP A 118 6.24 -20.44 -5.33
CA TRP A 118 7.61 -19.94 -5.50
C TRP A 118 8.61 -20.65 -4.58
N ILE A 119 8.29 -20.79 -3.29
CA ILE A 119 9.13 -21.50 -2.33
C ILE A 119 9.29 -22.95 -2.75
N SER A 120 8.21 -23.61 -3.19
CA SER A 120 8.26 -24.99 -3.68
C SER A 120 9.15 -25.11 -4.92
N ALA A 121 9.05 -24.19 -5.88
CA ALA A 121 9.87 -24.16 -7.08
C ALA A 121 11.36 -23.94 -6.74
N VAL A 122 11.68 -23.02 -5.84
CA VAL A 122 13.06 -22.76 -5.40
C VAL A 122 13.64 -23.95 -4.64
N LYS A 123 12.86 -24.61 -3.76
CA LYS A 123 13.28 -25.85 -3.08
C LYS A 123 13.60 -26.95 -4.08
N ALA A 124 12.76 -27.13 -5.08
CA ALA A 124 12.97 -28.13 -6.14
C ALA A 124 14.24 -27.83 -6.95
N GLU A 125 14.45 -26.59 -7.39
CA GLU A 125 15.63 -26.19 -8.16
C GLU A 125 16.94 -26.35 -7.36
N LEU A 126 16.92 -26.03 -6.06
CA LEU A 126 18.09 -26.12 -5.20
C LEU A 126 18.28 -27.50 -4.56
N GLY A 127 17.35 -28.44 -4.75
CA GLY A 127 17.38 -29.77 -4.13
C GLY A 127 17.27 -29.75 -2.61
N ILE A 128 16.48 -28.83 -2.05
CA ILE A 128 16.33 -28.61 -0.61
C ILE A 128 15.03 -29.24 -0.10
N GLU A 129 15.16 -30.26 0.74
CA GLU A 129 14.07 -30.82 1.53
C GLU A 129 14.11 -30.24 2.95
N LEU A 130 13.41 -29.12 3.16
CA LEU A 130 13.38 -28.42 4.44
C LEU A 130 11.95 -27.94 4.73
N ASP A 131 11.33 -28.49 5.77
CA ASP A 131 10.00 -28.11 6.23
C ASP A 131 10.10 -27.14 7.42
N VAL A 132 10.25 -25.85 7.12
CA VAL A 132 10.41 -24.79 8.11
C VAL A 132 9.16 -23.93 8.14
N ASP A 133 8.80 -23.48 9.34
CA ASP A 133 7.78 -22.46 9.54
C ASP A 133 8.23 -21.13 8.91
N THR A 134 7.72 -20.86 7.69
CA THR A 134 7.97 -19.63 6.95
C THR A 134 7.52 -18.39 7.73
N GLY A 135 6.48 -18.51 8.56
CA GLY A 135 5.98 -17.41 9.40
C GLY A 135 7.04 -16.92 10.37
N VAL A 136 7.73 -17.83 11.05
CA VAL A 136 8.83 -17.51 11.98
C VAL A 136 9.96 -16.74 11.29
N LEU A 137 10.34 -17.14 10.06
CA LEU A 137 11.38 -16.44 9.31
C LEU A 137 10.94 -15.06 8.83
N LEU A 138 9.67 -14.90 8.44
CA LEU A 138 9.12 -13.62 8.01
C LEU A 138 8.94 -12.64 9.18
N ASP A 139 8.54 -13.13 10.36
CA ASP A 139 8.46 -12.33 11.57
C ASP A 139 9.85 -11.87 12.03
N LEU A 140 10.85 -12.76 12.01
CA LEU A 140 12.25 -12.37 12.25
C LEU A 140 12.73 -11.30 11.25
N ALA A 141 12.45 -11.48 9.97
CA ALA A 141 12.84 -10.50 8.94
C ALA A 141 12.19 -9.13 9.23
N ARG A 142 10.92 -9.12 9.64
CA ARG A 142 10.20 -7.91 10.06
C ARG A 142 10.90 -7.24 11.24
N ASP A 143 11.21 -7.99 12.29
CA ASP A 143 11.86 -7.47 13.50
C ASP A 143 13.25 -6.89 13.19
N ALA A 144 14.04 -7.56 12.37
CA ALA A 144 15.35 -7.05 11.94
C ALA A 144 15.23 -5.78 11.09
N ALA A 145 14.25 -5.70 10.19
CA ALA A 145 14.03 -4.51 9.37
C ALA A 145 13.60 -3.29 10.19
N HIS A 146 12.83 -3.52 11.26
CA HIS A 146 12.30 -2.46 12.11
C HIS A 146 13.28 -1.99 13.19
N ASN A 147 13.93 -2.92 13.88
CA ASN A 147 14.72 -2.60 15.07
C ASN A 147 16.23 -2.43 14.79
N VAL A 148 16.72 -2.89 13.64
CA VAL A 148 18.15 -2.77 13.28
C VAL A 148 18.33 -1.79 12.14
N ALA A 149 17.87 -2.14 10.94
CA ALA A 149 17.85 -1.29 9.76
C ALA A 149 17.07 -1.99 8.64
N ARG A 150 16.52 -1.23 7.69
CA ARG A 150 15.77 -1.81 6.54
C ARG A 150 16.49 -2.95 5.80
N PRO A 151 17.81 -2.91 5.53
CA PRO A 151 18.53 -4.03 4.91
C PRO A 151 18.71 -5.26 5.81
N GLY A 152 18.37 -5.18 7.10
CA GLY A 152 18.53 -6.25 8.08
C GLY A 152 17.69 -7.49 7.77
N ALA A 153 16.49 -7.34 7.20
CA ALA A 153 15.62 -8.46 6.84
C ALA A 153 16.31 -9.57 6.01
N PRO A 154 16.84 -9.29 4.80
CA PRO A 154 17.47 -10.32 3.97
C PRO A 154 18.80 -10.82 4.53
N LEU A 155 19.58 -9.97 5.19
CA LEU A 155 20.89 -10.35 5.73
C LEU A 155 20.75 -11.29 6.93
N THR A 156 19.83 -10.99 7.84
CA THR A 156 19.57 -11.81 9.04
C THR A 156 19.03 -13.19 8.66
N THR A 157 18.08 -13.27 7.73
CA THR A 157 17.51 -14.56 7.29
C THR A 157 18.53 -15.44 6.56
N PHE A 158 19.44 -14.84 5.77
CA PHE A 158 20.58 -15.56 5.19
C PHE A 158 21.49 -16.16 6.28
N LEU A 159 21.87 -15.36 7.28
CA LEU A 159 22.74 -15.82 8.37
C LEU A 159 22.09 -16.92 9.23
N VAL A 160 20.77 -16.84 9.46
CA VAL A 160 20.02 -17.90 10.14
C VAL A 160 20.07 -19.20 9.34
N GLY A 161 19.81 -19.15 8.03
CA GLY A 161 19.93 -20.33 7.16
C GLY A 161 21.34 -20.92 7.16
N TYR A 162 22.36 -20.06 7.08
CA TYR A 162 23.75 -20.46 7.13
C TYR A 162 24.15 -21.11 8.47
N ALA A 163 23.76 -20.50 9.59
CA ALA A 163 24.02 -21.03 10.93
C ALA A 163 23.29 -22.38 11.15
N ALA A 164 22.04 -22.50 10.69
CA ALA A 164 21.30 -23.75 10.77
C ALA A 164 21.98 -24.86 9.96
N ALA A 165 22.47 -24.56 8.75
CA ALA A 165 23.22 -25.52 7.95
C ALA A 165 24.51 -25.97 8.65
N GLN A 166 25.23 -25.06 9.32
CA GLN A 166 26.42 -25.42 10.12
C GLN A 166 26.08 -26.31 11.34
N ALA A 167 24.87 -26.21 11.86
CA ALA A 167 24.38 -27.01 12.99
C ALA A 167 23.82 -28.39 12.60
N GLY A 168 24.01 -28.82 11.35
CA GLY A 168 23.49 -30.10 10.85
C GLY A 168 22.17 -29.98 10.08
N GLY A 169 21.65 -28.75 9.93
CA GLY A 169 20.44 -28.46 9.17
C GLY A 169 19.14 -28.86 9.87
N GLY A 170 18.03 -28.75 9.13
CA GLY A 170 16.71 -29.16 9.58
C GLY A 170 15.90 -28.07 10.31
N PRO A 171 14.60 -28.33 10.55
CA PRO A 171 13.67 -27.32 11.06
C PRO A 171 14.01 -26.81 12.45
N GLU A 172 14.48 -27.69 13.34
CA GLU A 172 14.86 -27.34 14.72
C GLU A 172 16.07 -26.40 14.75
N ALA A 173 17.09 -26.66 13.91
CA ALA A 173 18.26 -25.80 13.81
C ALA A 173 17.90 -24.40 13.29
N VAL A 174 16.97 -24.33 12.33
CA VAL A 174 16.45 -23.05 11.83
C VAL A 174 15.65 -22.31 12.89
N ALA A 175 14.74 -22.99 13.59
CA ALA A 175 13.95 -22.39 14.67
C ALA A 175 14.84 -21.85 15.80
N GLU A 176 15.87 -22.61 16.17
CA GLU A 176 16.83 -22.22 17.20
C GLU A 176 17.66 -20.99 16.79
N ALA A 177 18.16 -20.96 15.55
CA ALA A 177 18.90 -19.83 15.02
C ALA A 177 18.00 -18.60 14.87
N ALA A 178 16.76 -18.77 14.38
CA ALA A 178 15.78 -17.70 14.25
C ALA A 178 15.45 -17.08 15.62
N ARG A 179 15.19 -17.91 16.64
CA ARG A 179 14.92 -17.46 18.01
C ARG A 179 16.04 -16.61 18.60
N LYS A 180 17.31 -17.02 18.39
CA LYS A 180 18.49 -16.23 18.81
C LYS A 180 18.57 -14.89 18.08
N ALA A 181 18.35 -14.90 16.77
CA ALA A 181 18.39 -13.70 15.96
C ALA A 181 17.25 -12.72 16.30
N THR A 182 16.04 -13.22 16.58
CA THR A 182 14.90 -12.40 17.03
C THR A 182 15.21 -11.73 18.35
N ALA A 183 15.72 -12.47 19.34
CA ALA A 183 16.11 -11.91 20.62
C ALA A 183 17.17 -10.81 20.48
N LEU A 184 18.13 -10.98 19.56
CA LEU A 184 19.15 -9.97 19.28
C LEU A 184 18.57 -8.74 18.59
N ALA A 185 17.69 -8.91 17.60
CA ALA A 185 17.04 -7.81 16.88
C ALA A 185 16.16 -6.96 17.81
N LEU A 186 15.41 -7.60 18.72
CA LEU A 186 14.54 -6.89 19.67
C LEU A 186 15.31 -6.15 20.77
N ALA A 187 16.51 -6.61 21.12
CA ALA A 187 17.38 -5.98 22.10
C ALA A 187 18.36 -4.99 21.47
N TRP A 188 18.26 -4.73 20.16
CA TRP A 188 19.20 -3.89 19.45
C TRP A 188 19.02 -2.42 19.87
N PRO A 189 20.08 -1.73 20.35
CA PRO A 189 19.96 -0.35 20.79
C PRO A 189 19.82 0.58 19.58
N ASP A 190 18.90 1.55 19.67
CA ASP A 190 18.82 2.66 18.72
C ASP A 190 20.12 3.48 18.80
N GLU A 191 20.80 3.68 17.67
CA GLU A 191 21.99 4.53 17.60
C GLU A 191 21.72 5.99 18.04
N GLU A 192 20.46 6.42 18.12
CA GLU A 192 20.08 7.73 18.69
C GLU A 192 20.35 7.85 20.21
N ALA A 193 20.41 6.73 20.96
CA ALA A 193 20.68 6.76 22.40
C ALA A 193 22.18 6.81 22.76
N SER A 194 23.09 6.54 21.82
CA SER A 194 24.55 6.57 22.04
C SER A 194 25.22 7.89 21.60
N GLY A 195 24.43 8.87 21.14
CA GLY A 195 24.91 10.16 20.62
C GLY A 195 25.04 11.30 21.64
N ALA A 196 25.23 11.02 22.94
CA ALA A 196 25.56 12.06 23.91
C ALA A 196 26.97 12.61 23.63
N LYS A 197 27.03 13.79 22.98
CA LYS A 197 28.29 14.52 22.72
C LYS A 197 29.10 14.72 24.01
N PRO A 198 30.44 14.56 24.00
CA PRO A 198 31.29 15.02 25.09
C PRO A 198 31.23 16.55 25.19
N GLY A 199 31.13 17.03 26.43
CA GLY A 199 30.77 18.40 26.82
C GLY A 199 31.50 19.55 26.12
N ASP A 200 30.74 20.60 25.84
CA ASP A 200 31.23 21.97 25.79
C ASP A 200 31.77 22.33 27.19
N ALA A 201 33.09 22.21 27.36
CA ALA A 201 33.78 22.83 28.48
C ALA A 201 34.11 24.28 28.10
N GLU A 202 33.39 25.23 28.69
CA GLU A 202 33.74 26.65 28.67
C GLU A 202 35.14 26.85 29.29
N PRO A 203 36.01 27.71 28.72
CA PRO A 203 37.22 28.15 29.41
C PRO A 203 36.85 29.18 30.46
N GLY A 204 37.07 28.81 31.73
CA GLY A 204 36.96 29.71 32.87
C GLY A 204 37.89 30.91 32.72
N THR A 205 37.31 32.09 32.88
CA THR A 205 37.99 33.32 33.28
C THR A 205 38.70 33.10 34.61
N ASP A 206 40.01 33.34 34.66
CA ASP A 206 40.71 33.65 35.90
C ASP A 206 41.51 34.94 35.75
N ALA A 207 41.41 35.77 36.79
CA ALA A 207 42.02 37.07 36.95
C ALA A 207 43.23 36.92 37.88
N GLY A 208 44.38 37.43 37.44
CA GLY A 208 45.62 37.51 38.22
C GLY A 208 46.70 38.25 37.49
#